data_AF-W9B9F2-F1
#
_entry.id   AF-W9B9F2-F1
#
_cell.length_a   1.000
_cell.length_b   1.000
_cell.length_c   1.000
_cell.angle_alpha   90.00
_cell.angle_beta   90.00
_cell.angle_gamma   90.00
#
_symmetry.space_group_name_H-M   'P 1'
#
loop_
_entity.id
_entity.type
_entity.pdbx_description
1 polymer ?
#
loop_
_entity_poly.entity_id
_entity_poly.type
_entity_poly.pdbx_seq_one_letter_code
_entity_poly.pdbx_strand_id
1 'polypeptide(L)' 'MASNNKLPVAKHLNDAEYKMLLNAYSKHNRSMGLEARKQFSLSDITKVKRNIAERCFEVHYSNGEWFKYYTNGTWG' A
#
# COMPACT_ATOMS: atom_id res chain seq x y z
N MET A 1 -0.18 -3.37 -23.22
CA MET A 1 0.67 -4.33 -22.49
C MET A 1 0.63 -3.97 -21.01
N ALA A 2 -0.05 -4.75 -20.16
CA ALA A 2 -0.04 -4.48 -18.72
C ALA A 2 1.23 -5.11 -18.15
N SER A 3 2.23 -4.28 -17.85
CA SER A 3 3.48 -4.70 -17.23
C SER A 3 3.16 -5.38 -15.91
N ASN A 4 3.47 -6.68 -15.81
CA ASN A 4 3.11 -7.57 -14.70
C ASN A 4 3.94 -7.29 -13.41
N ASN A 5 4.26 -6.02 -13.14
CA ASN A 5 5.19 -5.59 -12.10
C ASN A 5 4.46 -5.22 -10.79
N LYS A 6 3.45 -6.02 -10.43
CA LYS A 6 2.77 -5.90 -9.14
C LYS A 6 3.66 -6.49 -8.04
N LEU A 7 3.62 -5.90 -6.85
CA LEU A 7 4.23 -6.50 -5.67
C LEU A 7 3.73 -7.94 -5.49
N PRO A 8 4.60 -8.93 -5.20
CA PRO A 8 4.18 -10.32 -5.00
C PRO A 8 3.03 -10.47 -4.01
N VAL A 9 3.09 -9.73 -2.90
CA VAL A 9 2.08 -9.68 -1.83
C VAL A 9 0.76 -9.03 -2.24
N ALA A 10 0.73 -8.30 -3.37
CA ALA A 10 -0.43 -7.61 -3.91
C ALA A 10 -0.87 -8.17 -5.29
N LYS A 11 -0.31 -9.30 -5.75
CA LYS A 11 -0.66 -9.90 -7.06
C LYS A 11 -2.14 -10.26 -7.20
N HIS A 12 -2.82 -10.51 -6.09
CA HIS A 12 -4.24 -10.80 -6.04
C HIS A 12 -5.13 -9.58 -6.33
N LEU A 13 -4.56 -8.36 -6.32
CA LEU A 13 -5.26 -7.13 -6.68
C LEU A 13 -5.39 -6.99 -8.20
N ASN A 14 -6.55 -6.52 -8.66
CA ASN A 14 -6.69 -6.08 -10.04
C ASN A 14 -5.91 -4.77 -10.27
N ASP A 15 -5.77 -4.35 -11.53
CA ASP A 15 -4.96 -3.19 -11.87
C ASP A 15 -5.50 -1.87 -11.33
N ALA A 16 -6.82 -1.72 -11.19
CA ALA A 16 -7.43 -0.53 -10.61
C ALA A 16 -7.15 -0.45 -9.10
N GLU A 17 -7.34 -1.55 -8.39
CA GLU A 17 -7.05 -1.64 -6.95
C GLU A 17 -5.57 -1.43 -6.65
N TYR A 18 -4.69 -2.04 -7.44
CA TYR A 18 -3.26 -1.86 -7.29
C TYR A 18 -2.85 -0.39 -7.51
N LYS A 19 -3.45 0.30 -8.49
CA LYS A 19 -3.27 1.75 -8.67
C LYS A 19 -3.76 2.55 -7.47
N MET A 20 -4.90 2.20 -6.88
CA MET A 20 -5.42 2.86 -5.68
C MET A 20 -4.48 2.68 -4.48
N LEU A 21 -3.98 1.45 -4.27
CA LEU A 21 -2.98 1.13 -3.25
C LEU A 21 -1.73 2.01 -3.42
N LEU A 22 -1.15 2.05 -4.63
CA LEU A 22 0.05 2.84 -4.91
C LEU A 22 -0.17 4.34 -4.77
N ASN A 23 -1.37 4.84 -5.09
CA ASN A 23 -1.73 6.24 -4.91
C ASN A 23 -1.77 6.64 -3.42
N ALA A 24 -2.44 5.85 -2.58
CA ALA A 24 -2.46 6.06 -1.14
C ALA A 24 -1.05 5.98 -0.53
N TYR A 25 -0.30 4.92 -0.89
CA TYR A 25 1.09 4.75 -0.49
C TYR A 25 1.96 5.97 -0.85
N SER A 26 1.90 6.43 -2.10
CA SER A 26 2.73 7.54 -2.59
C SER A 26 2.45 8.83 -1.83
N LYS A 27 1.17 9.14 -1.55
CA LYS A 27 0.77 10.30 -0.75
C LYS A 27 1.22 10.19 0.70
N HIS A 28 1.01 9.03 1.32
CA HIS A 28 1.45 8.78 2.68
C HIS A 28 2.97 8.92 2.82
N ASN A 29 3.73 8.23 1.97
CA ASN A 29 5.19 8.26 1.98
C ASN A 29 5.71 9.70 1.77
N ARG A 30 5.10 10.48 0.86
CA ARG A 30 5.43 11.91 0.68
C ARG A 30 5.16 12.77 1.91
N SER A 31 4.16 12.42 2.72
CA SER A 31 3.85 13.12 3.98
C SER A 31 4.82 12.78 5.11
N MET A 32 5.58 11.69 5.01
CA MET A 32 6.56 11.28 6.02
C MET A 32 7.88 12.04 5.89
N GLY A 33 8.59 12.18 7.01
CA GLY A 33 9.99 12.59 7.05
C GLY A 33 10.94 11.52 6.48
N LEU A 34 12.15 11.92 6.08
CA LEU A 34 13.11 11.05 5.38
C LEU A 34 13.45 9.76 6.15
N GLU A 35 13.65 9.84 7.47
CA GLU A 35 14.00 8.69 8.30
C GLU A 35 12.86 7.68 8.39
N ALA A 36 11.61 8.17 8.52
CA ALA A 36 10.44 7.30 8.56
C ALA A 36 10.26 6.55 7.24
N ARG A 37 10.44 7.21 6.09
CA ARG A 37 10.29 6.59 4.76
C ARG A 37 11.15 5.34 4.56
N LYS A 38 12.30 5.25 5.22
CA LYS A 38 13.20 4.08 5.14
C LYS A 38 12.57 2.80 5.70
N GLN A 39 11.60 2.93 6.60
CA GLN A 39 10.90 1.80 7.22
C GLN A 39 9.62 1.41 6.49
N PHE A 40 9.14 2.28 5.59
CA PHE A 40 7.85 2.14 4.90
C PHE A 40 8.03 2.13 3.39
N SER A 41 9.03 1.41 2.88
CA SER A 41 9.21 1.25 1.44
C SER A 41 8.24 0.20 0.88
N LEU A 42 8.04 0.19 -0.45
CA LEU A 42 7.24 -0.87 -1.10
C LEU A 42 7.82 -2.26 -0.88
N SER A 43 9.15 -2.38 -0.76
CA SER A 43 9.85 -3.64 -0.53
C SER A 43 9.66 -4.17 0.90
N ASP A 44 9.30 -3.30 1.83
CA ASP A 44 9.02 -3.65 3.23
C ASP A 44 7.59 -4.15 3.44
N ILE A 45 6.73 -4.08 2.43
CA ILE A 45 5.35 -4.56 2.53
C ILE A 45 5.35 -6.09 2.54
N THR A 46 4.96 -6.67 3.67
CA THR A 46 4.92 -8.13 3.88
C THR A 46 3.55 -8.71 3.58
N LYS A 47 2.47 -7.90 3.67
CA LYS A 47 1.10 -8.36 3.44
C LYS A 47 0.21 -7.22 2.99
N VAL A 48 -0.67 -7.52 2.04
CA VAL A 48 -1.78 -6.64 1.65
C VAL A 48 -3.08 -7.43 1.77
N LYS A 49 -4.07 -6.88 2.46
CA LYS A 49 -5.43 -7.45 2.55
C LYS A 49 -6.46 -6.46 2.04
N ARG A 50 -7.48 -6.96 1.35
CA ARG A 50 -8.67 -6.17 1.01
C ARG A 50 -9.61 -6.11 2.21
N ASN A 51 -10.06 -4.92 2.56
CA ASN A 51 -11.19 -4.71 3.46
C ASN A 51 -12.30 -3.99 2.70
N ILE A 52 -13.26 -4.77 2.20
CA ILE A 52 -14.36 -4.28 1.35
C ILE A 52 -15.33 -3.42 2.17
N ALA A 53 -15.58 -3.80 3.44
CA ALA A 53 -16.48 -3.08 4.34
C ALA A 53 -16.00 -1.64 4.59
N GLU A 54 -14.70 -1.45 4.83
CA GLU A 54 -14.10 -0.14 5.07
C GLU A 54 -13.55 0.55 3.81
N ARG A 55 -13.66 -0.10 2.64
CA ARG A 55 -13.13 0.40 1.35
C ARG A 55 -11.65 0.78 1.45
N CYS A 56 -10.84 -0.12 2.02
CA CYS A 56 -9.41 0.10 2.20
C CYS A 56 -8.58 -1.18 1.98
N PHE A 57 -7.27 -0.98 1.91
CA PHE A 57 -6.27 -2.04 1.91
C PHE A 57 -5.50 -1.99 3.22
N GLU A 58 -5.44 -3.09 3.95
CA GLU A 58 -4.57 -3.21 5.13
C GLU A 58 -3.17 -3.59 4.64
N VAL A 59 -2.20 -2.71 4.87
CA VAL A 59 -0.83 -2.86 4.40
C VAL A 59 0.07 -3.04 5.61
N HIS A 60 0.63 -4.24 5.75
CA HIS A 60 1.56 -4.58 6.84
C HIS A 60 3.00 -4.48 6.36
N TYR A 61 3.85 -3.92 7.21
CA TYR A 61 5.27 -3.69 6.97
C TYR A 61 6.14 -4.67 7.78
N SER A 62 7.40 -4.80 7.36
CA SER A 62 8.41 -5.66 8.01
C SER A 62 8.76 -5.22 9.43
N ASN A 63 8.60 -3.93 9.74
CA ASN A 63 8.82 -3.35 11.06
C ASN A 63 7.69 -3.65 12.07
N GLY A 64 6.65 -4.39 11.66
CA GLY A 64 5.50 -4.76 12.50
C GLY A 64 4.35 -3.74 12.50
N GLU A 65 4.56 -2.56 11.91
CA GLU A 65 3.49 -1.58 11.74
C GLU A 65 2.62 -1.90 10.53
N TRP A 66 1.43 -1.31 10.50
CA TRP A 66 0.50 -1.43 9.40
C TRP A 66 -0.37 -0.20 9.28
N PHE A 67 -0.86 0.06 8.07
CA PHE A 67 -1.75 1.19 7.78
C PHE A 67 -2.94 0.72 6.96
N LYS A 68 -4.06 1.43 7.09
CA LYS A 68 -5.20 1.34 6.18
C LYS A 68 -5.00 2.32 5.04
N TYR A 69 -4.91 1.83 3.81
CA TYR A 69 -4.89 2.66 2.60
C TYR A 69 -6.27 2.68 1.97
N TYR A 70 -6.97 3.79 2.13
CA TYR A 70 -8.33 3.98 1.65
C TYR A 70 -8.35 4.24 0.13
N THR A 71 -9.41 3.80 -0.55
CA THR A 71 -9.51 3.92 -2.02
C THR A 71 -9.59 5.37 -2.52
N ASN A 72 -9.86 6.33 -1.64
CA ASN A 72 -9.80 7.77 -1.92
C ASN A 72 -8.36 8.35 -1.87
N GLY A 73 -7.36 7.54 -1.51
CA GLY A 73 -5.96 7.93 -1.40
C GLY A 73 -5.55 8.53 -0.06
N THR A 74 -6.35 8.37 1.00
CA THR A 74 -5.96 8.70 2.39
C THR A 74 -5.44 7.46 3.11
N TRP A 75 -4.83 7.66 4.29
CA TRP A 75 -4.34 6.60 5.16
C TRP A 75 -4.79 6.80 6.60
N GLY A 76 -4.75 5.73 7.40
CA GLY A 76 -5.05 5.73 8.84
C GLY A 76 -4.56 4.47 9.52
#